data_AF-K8P6D8-F1
#
_entry.id   AF-K8P6D8-F1
#
_cell.length_a   1.000
_cell.length_b   1.000
_cell.length_c   1.000
_cell.angle_alpha   90.00
_cell.angle_beta   90.00
_cell.angle_gamma   90.00
#
_symmetry.space_group_name_H-M   'P 1'
#
loop_
_entity.id
_entity.type
_entity.pdbx_description
1 polymer ?
#
loop_
_entity_poly.entity_id
_entity_poly.type
_entity_poly.pdbx_seq_one_letter_code
_entity_poly.pdbx_strand_id
1 'polypeptide(L)' 'MNTNGSASFKAWRNVVDRYLHDTYCITIADAGIDEERLTRYWKANDSPREFVEWFAAKYALDSK' A
#
# COMPACT_ATOMS: atom_id res chain seq x y z
N MET A 1 17.23 -2.74 -15.76
CA MET A 1 15.79 -2.84 -15.44
C MET A 1 15.36 -1.49 -14.89
N ASN A 2 15.09 -0.51 -15.74
CA ASN A 2 14.83 0.85 -15.28
C ASN A 2 13.85 1.53 -16.23
N THR A 3 12.59 1.63 -15.82
CA THR A 3 11.63 2.57 -16.41
C THR A 3 10.92 3.28 -15.27
N ASN A 4 11.51 4.42 -14.89
CA ASN A 4 10.81 5.56 -14.33
C ASN A 4 9.64 5.93 -15.25
N GLY A 5 8.43 5.49 -14.91
CA GLY A 5 7.21 6.13 -15.36
C GLY A 5 6.58 6.70 -14.10
N SER A 6 6.28 7.99 -14.06
CA SER A 6 5.62 8.65 -12.93
C SER A 6 4.49 7.76 -12.41
N ALA A 7 4.72 7.06 -11.29
CA ALA A 7 3.79 6.05 -10.80
C ALA A 7 2.53 6.78 -10.40
N SER A 8 1.51 6.74 -11.27
CA SER A 8 0.23 7.38 -11.00
C SER A 8 -0.28 6.83 -9.67
N PHE A 9 -0.95 7.66 -8.87
CA PHE A 9 -1.52 7.23 -7.60
C PHE A 9 -2.26 5.87 -7.71
N LYS A 10 -2.98 5.66 -8.81
CA LYS A 10 -3.66 4.39 -9.13
C LYS A 10 -2.72 3.19 -9.25
N ALA A 11 -1.55 3.35 -9.87
CA ALA A 11 -0.55 2.29 -9.98
C ALA A 11 0.08 1.99 -8.62
N TRP A 12 0.42 3.02 -7.84
CA TRP A 12 0.93 2.85 -6.47
C TRP A 12 -0.09 2.14 -5.58
N ARG A 13 -1.35 2.57 -5.62
CA ARG A 13 -2.47 1.95 -4.91
C ARG A 13 -2.64 0.47 -5.29
N ASN A 14 -2.55 0.14 -6.58
CA ASN A 14 -2.69 -1.24 -7.03
C ASN A 14 -1.55 -2.13 -6.49
N VAL A 15 -0.34 -1.59 -6.41
CA VAL A 15 0.81 -2.30 -5.81
C VAL A 15 0.62 -2.50 -4.31
N VAL A 16 0.13 -1.49 -3.58
CA VAL A 16 -0.22 -1.62 -2.14
C VAL A 16 -1.28 -2.70 -1.92
N ASP A 17 -2.35 -2.68 -2.72
CA ASP A 17 -3.43 -3.66 -2.62
C ASP A 17 -2.92 -5.08 -2.86
N ARG A 18 -2.05 -5.26 -3.86
CA ARG A 18 -1.42 -6.54 -4.14
C ARG A 18 -0.55 -7.04 -2.98
N TYR A 19 0.23 -6.16 -2.35
CA TYR A 19 1.04 -6.54 -1.18
C TYR A 19 0.19 -6.89 0.04
N LEU A 20 -0.87 -6.13 0.31
CA LEU A 20 -1.81 -6.44 1.39
C LEU A 20 -2.49 -7.79 1.16
N HIS A 21 -2.91 -8.07 -0.07
CA HIS A 21 -3.61 -9.30 -0.40
C HIS A 21 -2.67 -10.52 -0.40
N ASP A 22 -1.44 -10.36 -0.88
CA ASP A 22 -0.47 -11.47 -0.92
C ASP A 22 -0.02 -11.88 0.49
N THR A 23 0.35 -10.91 1.32
CA THR A 23 0.93 -11.11 2.66
C THR A 23 -0.11 -11.33 3.75
N TYR A 24 -1.20 -10.56 3.73
CA TYR A 24 -2.18 -10.51 4.82
C TYR A 24 -3.57 -11.00 4.39
N CYS A 25 -3.74 -11.37 3.12
CA CYS A 25 -5.03 -11.81 2.56
C CYS A 25 -6.16 -10.78 2.71
N ILE A 26 -5.82 -9.49 2.85
CA ILE A 26 -6.78 -8.38 2.94
C ILE A 26 -6.59 -7.42 1.76
N THR A 27 -7.65 -6.69 1.42
CA THR A 27 -7.58 -5.61 0.43
C THR A 27 -7.52 -4.26 1.12
N ILE A 28 -7.20 -3.19 0.37
CA ILE A 28 -7.30 -1.82 0.87
C ILE A 28 -8.71 -1.51 1.42
N ALA A 29 -9.75 -2.05 0.78
CA ALA A 29 -11.13 -1.87 1.19
C ALA A 29 -11.46 -2.64 2.48
N ASP A 30 -10.97 -3.88 2.61
CA ASP A 30 -11.12 -4.71 3.81
C ASP A 30 -10.41 -4.08 5.02
N ALA A 31 -9.22 -3.52 4.78
CA ALA A 31 -8.44 -2.77 5.75
C ALA A 31 -9.05 -1.40 6.14
N GLY A 32 -10.13 -0.97 5.48
CA GLY A 32 -10.78 0.33 5.73
C GLY A 32 -9.89 1.52 5.45
N ILE A 33 -8.97 1.42 4.47
CA ILE A 33 -8.03 2.49 4.14
C ILE A 33 -8.64 3.43 3.10
N ASP A 34 -8.93 4.65 3.51
CA ASP A 34 -9.43 5.70 2.63
C ASP A 34 -8.43 6.18 1.58
N GLU A 35 -8.98 6.62 0.44
CA GLU A 35 -8.19 7.15 -0.68
C GLU A 35 -7.40 8.40 -0.29
N GLU A 36 -7.96 9.26 0.57
CA GLU A 36 -7.25 10.44 1.08
C GLU A 36 -6.00 10.04 1.87
N ARG A 37 -6.11 8.99 2.70
CA ARG A 37 -4.99 8.47 3.48
C ARG A 37 -3.90 7.96 2.56
N LEU A 38 -4.25 7.09 1.61
CA LEU A 38 -3.31 6.57 0.61
C LEU A 38 -2.63 7.71 -0.17
N THR A 39 -3.39 8.74 -0.54
CA THR A 39 -2.86 9.90 -1.28
C THR A 39 -1.82 10.67 -0.47
N ARG A 40 -2.02 10.82 0.85
CA ARG A 40 -1.04 11.45 1.74
C ARG A 40 0.29 10.68 1.79
N TYR A 41 0.24 9.36 1.93
CA TYR A 41 1.44 8.51 1.93
C TYR A 41 2.13 8.47 0.57
N TRP A 42 1.34 8.38 -0.51
CA TRP A 42 1.89 8.48 -1.87
C TRP A 42 2.60 9.82 -2.11
N LYS A 43 2.02 10.95 -1.66
CA LYS A 43 2.65 12.28 -1.74
C LYS A 43 3.89 12.42 -0.84
N ALA A 44 3.98 11.66 0.25
CA ALA A 44 5.17 11.58 1.09
C ALA A 44 6.33 10.81 0.42
N ASN A 45 6.10 10.28 -0.78
CA ASN A 45 7.06 9.51 -1.57
C ASN A 45 7.44 8.17 -0.91
N ASP A 46 6.57 7.64 -0.05
CA ASP A 46 6.71 6.31 0.56
C ASP A 46 6.63 5.21 -0.50
N SER A 47 7.49 4.20 -0.36
CA SER A 47 7.38 2.99 -1.16
C SER A 47 6.08 2.26 -0.79
N PRO A 48 5.37 1.66 -1.76
CA PRO A 48 4.14 0.93 -1.48
C PRO A 48 4.38 -0.25 -0.52
N ARG A 49 5.59 -0.84 -0.55
CA ARG A 49 6.02 -1.88 0.38
C ARG A 49 6.16 -1.35 1.81
N GLU A 50 6.86 -0.23 1.98
CA GLU A 50 7.07 0.40 3.30
C GLU A 50 5.75 0.80 3.94
N PHE A 51 4.81 1.33 3.16
CA PHE A 51 3.46 1.61 3.63
C PHE A 51 2.77 0.36 4.17
N VAL A 52 2.85 -0.77 3.48
CA VAL A 52 2.22 -2.03 3.91
C VAL A 52 2.87 -2.59 5.17
N GLU A 53 4.21 -2.57 5.26
CA GLU A 53 4.93 -3.01 6.46
C GLU A 53 4.60 -2.13 7.67
N TRP A 54 4.56 -0.81 7.49
CA TRP A 54 4.12 0.13 8.53
C TRP A 54 2.66 -0.10 8.94
N PHE A 55 1.77 -0.32 7.96
CA PHE A 55 0.35 -0.55 8.22
C PHE A 55 0.15 -1.84 9.02
N ALA A 56 0.81 -2.92 8.61
CA ALA A 56 0.76 -4.19 9.32
C ALA A 56 1.31 -4.09 10.75
N ALA A 57 2.45 -3.41 10.94
CA ALA A 57 3.01 -3.18 12.26
C ALA A 57 2.08 -2.34 13.15
N LYS A 58 1.45 -1.31 12.58
CA LYS A 58 0.54 -0.40 13.30
C LYS A 58 -0.75 -1.08 13.75
N TYR A 59 -1.29 -1.97 12.91
CA TYR A 59 -2.56 -2.66 13.17
C TYR A 59 -2.36 -4.09 13.69
N ALA A 60 -1.12 -4.48 14.00
CA ALA A 60 -0.74 -5.82 14.43
C ALA A 60 -1.34 -6.91 13.52
N LEU A 61 -1.26 -6.71 12.20
CA LEU A 61 -1.73 -7.69 11.23
C LEU A 61 -0.80 -8.91 11.26
N ASP A 62 -1.39 -10.08 11.46
CA ASP A 62 -0.67 -11.34 11.35
C ASP A 62 -0.49 -11.68 9.87
N SER A 63 0.76 -11.86 9.45
CA SER A 63 1.06 -12.36 8.10
C SER A 63 0.57 -13.80 7.99
N LYS A 64 -0.08 -14.14 6.88
CA LYS A 64 -0.62 -15.50 6.67
C LYS A 64 0.50 -16.54 6.54
#